data_AF-A0A455U6K4-F1
#
_entry.id   AF-A0A455U6K4-F1
#
_cell.length_a   1.000
_cell.length_b   1.000
_cell.length_c   1.000
_cell.angle_alpha   90.00
_cell.angle_beta   90.00
_cell.angle_gamma   90.00
#
_symmetry.space_group_name_H-M   'P 1'
#
loop_
_entity.id
_entity.type
_entity.pdbx_description
1 polymer ?
#
loop_
_entity_poly.entity_id
_entity_poly.type
_entity_poly.pdbx_seq_one_letter_code
_entity_poly.pdbx_strand_id
1 'polypeptide(L)'
;MLERKAKIPEAKAKELVTFADRVRQSYDRGEITNTIGPRELLYAAKLGALFGGDFKAGIMRAFINKMPSTSSVAVSEIADRIFGS
;
A
#
# COMPACT_ATOMS: atom_id res chain seq x y z
N MET A 1 11.28 0.84 10.99
CA MET A 1 10.48 -0.12 11.82
C MET A 1 9.73 -1.14 10.97
N LEU A 2 9.12 -0.73 9.84
CA LEU A 2 8.42 -1.64 8.92
C LEU A 2 9.38 -2.66 8.30
N GLU A 3 10.61 -2.24 7.93
CA GLU A 3 11.63 -3.12 7.34
C GLU A 3 11.96 -4.32 8.24
N ARG A 4 12.13 -4.09 9.55
CA ARG A 4 12.43 -5.15 10.52
C ARG A 4 11.26 -6.10 10.76
N LYS A 5 10.02 -5.59 10.79
CA LYS A 5 8.82 -6.39 11.07
C LYS A 5 8.37 -7.23 9.87
N ALA A 6 8.57 -6.72 8.66
CA ALA A 6 8.22 -7.42 7.42
C ALA A 6 9.39 -8.19 6.80
N LYS A 7 10.63 -7.99 7.29
CA LYS A 7 11.87 -8.56 6.72
C LYS A 7 12.04 -8.19 5.24
N ILE A 8 11.86 -6.90 4.92
CA ILE A 8 11.97 -6.37 3.55
C ILE A 8 13.11 -5.36 3.43
N PRO A 9 13.64 -5.10 2.21
CA PRO A 9 14.62 -4.06 1.99
C PRO A 9 14.10 -2.69 2.43
N GLU A 10 14.99 -1.84 2.95
CA GLU A 10 14.64 -0.49 3.40
C GLU A 10 14.03 0.36 2.28
N ALA A 11 14.54 0.23 1.05
CA ALA A 11 13.98 0.92 -0.12
C ALA A 11 12.49 0.60 -0.32
N LYS A 12 12.13 -0.69 -0.23
CA LYS A 12 10.73 -1.14 -0.35
C LYS A 12 9.88 -0.72 0.84
N ALA A 13 10.45 -0.68 2.05
CA ALA A 13 9.77 -0.12 3.21
C ALA A 13 9.46 1.38 3.01
N LYS A 14 10.37 2.16 2.43
CA LYS A 14 10.15 3.59 2.11
C LYS A 14 9.08 3.79 1.04
N GLU A 15 9.06 2.97 -0.01
CA GLU A 15 8.00 2.99 -1.02
C GLU A 15 6.62 2.71 -0.39
N LEU A 16 6.53 1.71 0.50
CA LEU A 16 5.29 1.37 1.22
C LEU A 16 4.82 2.49 2.15
N VAL A 17 5.74 3.16 2.85
CA VAL A 17 5.40 4.32 3.69
C VAL A 17 4.92 5.48 2.82
N THR A 18 5.61 5.75 1.71
CA THR A 18 5.19 6.77 0.72
C THR A 18 3.79 6.47 0.18
N PHE A 19 3.49 5.21 -0.11
CA PHE A 19 2.15 4.79 -0.51
C PHE A 19 1.10 5.11 0.56
N ALA A 20 1.37 4.75 1.81
CA ALA A 20 0.46 5.03 2.91
C ALA A 20 0.23 6.54 3.12
N ASP A 21 1.26 7.36 2.95
CA ASP A 21 1.15 8.82 3.07
C ASP A 21 0.32 9.42 1.92
N ARG A 22 0.51 8.96 0.68
CA ARG A 22 -0.33 9.40 -0.45
C ARG A 22 -1.79 9.00 -0.28
N VAL A 23 -2.06 7.80 0.23
CA VAL A 23 -3.42 7.35 0.55
C VAL A 23 -4.06 8.27 1.61
N ARG A 24 -3.33 8.63 2.67
CA ARG A 24 -3.83 9.57 3.69
C ARG A 24 -4.12 10.94 3.10
N GLN A 25 -3.24 11.45 2.23
CA GLN A 25 -3.48 12.73 1.56
C GLN A 25 -4.73 12.69 0.66
N SER A 26 -4.99 11.59 -0.06
CA SER A 26 -6.23 11.43 -0.83
C SER A 26 -7.47 11.35 0.05
N TYR A 27 -7.36 10.75 1.24
CA TYR A 27 -8.45 10.74 2.22
C TYR A 27 -8.73 12.16 2.74
N ASP A 28 -7.69 12.92 3.07
CA ASP A 28 -7.82 14.30 3.54
C ASP A 28 -8.44 15.23 2.47
N ARG A 29 -8.25 14.92 1.18
CA ARG A 29 -8.90 15.61 0.05
C ARG A 29 -10.33 15.14 -0.23
N GLY A 30 -10.82 14.12 0.46
CA GLY A 30 -12.15 13.53 0.24
C GLY A 30 -12.27 12.67 -1.02
N GLU A 31 -11.15 12.27 -1.64
CA GLU A 31 -11.13 11.44 -2.86
C GLU A 31 -11.41 9.96 -2.55
N ILE A 32 -11.10 9.53 -1.33
CA ILE A 32 -11.28 8.15 -0.88
C ILE A 32 -11.95 8.12 0.49
N THR A 33 -12.59 6.98 0.79
CA THR A 33 -13.43 6.83 1.98
C THR A 33 -12.70 6.27 3.20
N ASN A 34 -11.53 5.64 3.01
CA ASN A 34 -10.77 4.98 4.08
C ASN A 34 -9.25 5.08 3.83
N THR A 35 -8.47 5.07 4.91
CA THR A 35 -7.00 5.06 4.87
C THR A 35 -6.43 3.66 5.15
N ILE A 36 -5.14 3.46 4.84
CA ILE A 36 -4.42 2.23 5.18
C ILE A 36 -3.84 2.29 6.60
N GLY A 37 -4.26 1.35 7.45
CA GLY A 37 -3.79 1.25 8.82
C GLY A 37 -2.39 0.63 8.95
N PRO A 38 -1.69 0.79 10.09
CA PRO A 38 -0.37 0.19 10.32
C PRO A 38 -0.35 -1.34 10.19
N ARG A 39 -1.44 -2.01 10.57
CA ARG A 39 -1.59 -3.48 10.45
C ARG A 39 -1.74 -3.92 8.99
N GLU A 40 -2.55 -3.20 8.22
CA GLU A 40 -2.76 -3.48 6.81
C GLU A 40 -1.49 -3.24 6.01
N LEU A 41 -0.75 -2.17 6.33
CA LEU A 41 0.55 -1.88 5.74
C LEU A 41 1.58 -2.99 6.04
N LEU A 42 1.60 -3.52 7.27
CA LEU A 42 2.45 -4.65 7.62
C LEU A 42 2.06 -5.93 6.86
N TYR A 43 0.76 -6.19 6.68
CA TYR A 43 0.31 -7.34 5.90
C TYR A 43 0.62 -7.17 4.41
N ALA A 44 0.44 -5.98 3.85
CA ALA A 44 0.83 -5.66 2.48
C ALA A 44 2.32 -5.92 2.26
N ALA A 45 3.17 -5.47 3.19
CA ALA A 45 4.61 -5.68 3.16
C ALA A 45 5.00 -7.17 3.19
N LYS A 46 4.37 -7.95 4.09
CA LYS A 46 4.62 -9.40 4.19
C LYS A 46 4.15 -10.16 2.97
N LEU A 47 2.97 -9.82 2.44
CA LEU A 47 2.44 -10.43 1.23
C LEU A 47 3.33 -10.09 0.02
N GLY A 48 3.77 -8.85 -0.13
CA GLY A 48 4.66 -8.46 -1.22
C GLY A 48 6.00 -9.19 -1.17
N ALA A 49 6.57 -9.36 0.02
CA ALA A 49 7.78 -10.18 0.20
C ALA A 49 7.55 -11.64 -0.18
N LEU A 50 6.38 -12.20 0.15
CA LEU A 50 6.00 -13.58 -0.19
C LEU A 50 5.78 -13.77 -1.69
N PHE A 51 5.26 -12.77 -2.39
CA PHE A 51 5.06 -12.76 -3.85
C PHE A 51 6.32 -12.35 -4.62
N GLY A 52 7.50 -12.77 -4.18
CA GLY A 52 8.76 -12.53 -4.90
C GLY A 52 9.16 -11.05 -5.01
N GLY A 53 8.64 -10.18 -4.13
CA GLY A 53 8.89 -8.74 -4.17
C GLY A 53 7.80 -7.93 -4.87
N ASP A 54 6.68 -8.54 -5.26
CA ASP A 54 5.51 -7.83 -5.80
C ASP A 54 4.69 -7.15 -4.68
N PHE A 55 5.17 -5.97 -4.26
CA PHE A 55 4.51 -5.16 -3.24
C PHE A 55 3.16 -4.59 -3.69
N LYS A 56 2.96 -4.40 -4.99
CA LYS A 56 1.67 -3.98 -5.54
C LYS A 56 0.62 -5.06 -5.32
N ALA A 57 0.92 -6.33 -5.62
CA ALA A 57 0.02 -7.44 -5.34
C ALA A 57 -0.25 -7.59 -3.83
N GLY A 58 0.77 -7.34 -2.99
CA GLY A 58 0.62 -7.30 -1.54
C GLY A 58 -0.39 -6.26 -1.07
N ILE A 59 -0.27 -5.02 -1.55
CA ILE A 59 -1.20 -3.92 -1.26
C ILE A 59 -2.60 -4.22 -1.79
N MET A 60 -2.69 -4.77 -3.01
CA MET A 60 -3.97 -5.10 -3.65
C MET A 60 -4.81 -6.02 -2.76
N ARG A 61 -4.18 -7.09 -2.26
CA ARG A 61 -4.83 -8.08 -1.38
C ARG A 61 -5.06 -7.56 0.03
N ALA A 62 -4.12 -6.80 0.59
CA ALA A 62 -4.18 -6.35 1.97
C ALA A 62 -5.05 -5.11 2.20
N PHE A 63 -5.35 -4.32 1.16
CA PHE A 63 -6.04 -3.04 1.30
C PHE A 63 -7.02 -2.76 0.16
N ILE A 64 -6.55 -2.65 -1.09
CA ILE A 64 -7.36 -2.13 -2.22
C ILE A 64 -8.64 -2.94 -2.46
N ASN A 65 -8.57 -4.27 -2.41
CA ASN A 65 -9.72 -5.15 -2.63
C ASN A 65 -10.84 -4.99 -1.59
N LYS A 66 -10.58 -4.32 -0.45
CA LYS A 66 -11.57 -4.06 0.60
C LYS A 66 -12.24 -2.69 0.45
N MET A 67 -11.81 -1.88 -0.53
CA MET A 67 -12.32 -0.53 -0.73
C MET A 67 -13.55 -0.52 -1.66
N PRO A 68 -14.43 0.48 -1.52
CA PRO A 68 -15.46 0.75 -2.53
C PRO A 68 -14.83 0.96 -3.92
N SER A 69 -15.56 0.61 -4.98
CA SER A 69 -15.06 0.61 -6.37
C SER A 69 -14.46 1.95 -6.81
N THR A 70 -15.01 3.08 -6.37
CA THR A 70 -14.46 4.41 -6.69
C THR A 70 -13.13 4.66 -5.99
N SER A 71 -13.03 4.33 -4.70
CA SER A 71 -11.80 4.51 -3.94
C SER A 71 -10.72 3.51 -4.32
N SER A 72 -11.10 2.28 -4.71
CA SER A 72 -10.14 1.25 -5.13
C SER A 72 -9.40 1.65 -6.41
N VAL A 73 -10.08 2.30 -7.36
CA VAL A 73 -9.45 2.84 -8.58
C VAL A 73 -8.42 3.91 -8.23
N ALA A 74 -8.81 4.92 -7.43
CA ALA A 74 -7.91 6.00 -7.04
C ALA A 74 -6.66 5.47 -6.30
N VAL A 75 -6.82 4.52 -5.38
CA VAL A 75 -5.70 3.91 -4.65
C VAL A 75 -4.85 3.00 -5.54
N SER A 76 -5.45 2.32 -6.52
CA SER A 76 -4.70 1.52 -7.49
C SER A 76 -3.77 2.39 -8.33
N GLU A 77 -4.22 3.57 -8.78
CA GLU A 77 -3.37 4.52 -9.49
C GLU A 77 -2.21 5.02 -8.62
N ILE A 78 -2.43 5.23 -7.32
CA ILE A 78 -1.37 5.61 -6.39
C ILE A 78 -0.33 4.49 -6.29
N ALA A 79 -0.78 3.23 -6.20
CA ALA A 79 0.10 2.07 -6.18
C ALA A 79 0.90 1.96 -7.49
N ASP A 80 0.26 2.16 -8.64
CA ASP A 80 0.89 2.10 -9.96
C ASP A 80 1.99 3.16 -10.13
N ARG A 81 1.77 4.37 -9.61
CA ARG A 81 2.80 5.44 -9.67
C ARG A 81 4.03 5.16 -8.80
N ILE A 82 3.93 4.27 -7.81
CA ILE A 82 5.02 3.96 -6.87
C ILE A 82 5.72 2.66 -7.25
N PHE A 83 4.93 1.65 -7.61
CA PHE A 83 5.40 0.28 -7.85
C PHE A 83 5.34 -0.12 -9.32
N GLY A 84 4.85 0.74 -10.21
CA GLY A 84 4.89 0.55 -11.64
C GLY A 84 6.33 0.60 -12.15
N SER A 85 6.87 -0.58 -12.43
CA SER A 85 8.02 -0.81 -13.30
C SER A 85 7.66 -1.97 -14.21
#